data_AF-A0A144LYJ5-F1
#
_entry.id   AF-A0A144LYJ5-F1
#
_cell.length_a   1.000
_cell.length_b   1.000
_cell.length_c   1.000
_cell.angle_alpha   90.00
_cell.angle_beta   90.00
_cell.angle_gamma   90.00
#
_symmetry.space_group_name_H-M   'P 1'
#
loop_
_entity.id
_entity.type
_entity.pdbx_description
1 polymer ?
#
loop_
_entity_poly.entity_id
_entity_poly.type
_entity_poly.pdbx_seq_one_letter_code
_entity_poly.pdbx_strand_id
1 'polypeptide(L)' 'MKKLLKDRESLRSGVLVALIFPLVYFGMNLLGWGNGMFSWWETLLVGLFNGAFFWFFMSSFRQFRDEDVTPQ' A
#
# COMPACT_ATOMS: atom_id res chain seq x y z
N MET A 1 -12.01 -4.22 -12.94
CA MET A 1 -12.18 -3.87 -11.51
C MET A 1 -12.74 -5.00 -10.63
N LYS A 2 -13.84 -5.70 -10.98
CA LYS A 2 -14.39 -6.79 -10.13
C LYS A 2 -13.39 -7.94 -9.82
N LYS A 3 -12.51 -8.30 -10.77
CA LYS A 3 -11.43 -9.29 -10.55
C LYS A 3 -10.37 -8.78 -9.55
N LEU A 4 -9.99 -7.50 -9.62
CA LEU A 4 -8.99 -6.88 -8.74
C LEU A 4 -9.47 -6.79 -7.28
N LEU A 5 -10.75 -6.49 -7.07
CA LEU A 5 -11.37 -6.49 -5.73
C LEU A 5 -11.56 -7.91 -5.15
N LYS A 6 -11.48 -8.95 -5.99
CA LYS A 6 -11.58 -10.36 -5.57
C LYS A 6 -10.25 -10.88 -5.00
N ASP A 7 -9.13 -10.25 -5.37
CA ASP A 7 -7.81 -10.54 -4.79
C ASP A 7 -7.70 -9.92 -3.39
N ARG A 8 -8.28 -10.65 -2.43
CA ARG A 8 -8.29 -10.27 -1.00
C ARG A 8 -6.89 -10.16 -0.41
N GLU A 9 -5.93 -10.91 -0.96
CA GLU A 9 -4.56 -10.91 -0.47
C GLU A 9 -3.84 -9.63 -0.89
N SER A 10 -4.00 -9.20 -2.14
CA SER A 10 -3.50 -7.90 -2.62
C SER A 10 -4.13 -6.74 -1.84
N LEU A 11 -5.45 -6.77 -1.61
CA LEU A 11 -6.14 -5.78 -0.78
C LEU A 11 -5.58 -5.71 0.64
N ARG A 12 -5.36 -6.87 1.27
CA ARG A 12 -4.81 -6.95 2.63
C ARG A 12 -3.38 -6.39 2.70
N SER A 13 -2.55 -6.68 1.70
CA SER A 13 -1.19 -6.13 1.61
C SER A 13 -1.20 -4.62 1.39
N GLY A 14 -2.09 -4.09 0.54
CA GLY A 14 -2.27 -2.64 0.37
C GLY A 14 -2.70 -1.92 1.65
N VAL A 15 -3.66 -2.50 2.40
CA VAL A 15 -4.10 -1.97 3.70
C VAL A 15 -2.97 -2.02 4.73
N LEU A 16 -2.17 -3.09 4.75
CA LEU A 16 -1.00 -3.18 5.63
C LEU A 16 0.01 -2.08 5.34
N VAL A 17 0.35 -1.86 4.07
CA VAL A 17 1.28 -0.80 3.66
C VAL A 17 0.72 0.58 4.03
N ALA A 18 -0.59 0.80 3.83
CA ALA A 18 -1.25 2.06 4.21
C ALA A 18 -1.16 2.35 5.71
N LEU A 19 -1.18 1.31 6.55
CA LEU A 19 -1.14 1.44 8.00
C LEU A 19 0.28 1.51 8.56
N ILE A 20 1.23 0.77 8.00
CA ILE A 20 2.63 0.73 8.47
C ILE A 20 3.26 2.11 8.40
N PHE A 21 3.03 2.87 7.33
CA PHE A 21 3.64 4.18 7.15
C PHE A 21 3.30 5.18 8.29
N PRO A 22 2.02 5.48 8.59
CA PRO A 22 1.68 6.36 9.70
C PRO A 22 2.03 5.75 11.08
N LEU A 23 2.05 4.42 11.23
CA LEU A 23 2.51 3.76 12.46
C LEU A 23 4.00 4.02 12.73
N VAL A 24 4.84 3.88 11.71
CA VAL A 24 6.29 4.16 11.82
C VAL A 24 6.51 5.65 12.10
N TYR A 25 5.83 6.53 11.37
CA TYR A 25 5.93 7.97 11.61
C TYR A 25 5.48 8.35 13.03
N PHE A 26 4.39 7.78 13.53
CA PHE A 26 3.93 7.97 14.90
C PHE A 26 4.97 7.49 15.93
N GLY A 27 5.55 6.31 15.72
CA GLY A 27 6.61 5.77 16.57
C GLY A 27 7.85 6.67 16.59
N MET A 28 8.28 7.17 15.42
CA MET A 28 9.39 8.13 15.33
C MET A 28 9.09 9.43 16.07
N ASN A 29 7.84 9.92 16.00
CA ASN A 29 7.42 11.11 16.73
C ASN A 29 7.45 10.90 18.26
N LEU A 30 6.99 9.76 18.74
CA LEU A 30 7.05 9.40 20.18
C LEU A 30 8.49 9.30 20.70
N LEU A 31 9.41 8.79 19.87
CA LEU A 31 10.82 8.66 20.22
C LEU A 31 11.61 9.98 20.05
N GLY A 32 10.95 11.06 19.63
CA GLY A 32 11.60 12.36 19.39
C GLY A 32 12.49 12.40 18.14
N TRP A 33 12.36 11.43 17.25
CA TRP A 33 13.09 11.33 15.97
C TRP A 33 12.30 11.94 14.80
N GLY A 34 11.16 12.57 15.08
CA GLY A 34 10.35 13.25 14.08
C GLY A 34 11.03 14.52 13.58
N ASN A 35 11.34 14.59 12.29
CA ASN A 35 11.99 15.76 11.68
C ASN A 35 11.02 16.91 11.34
N GLY A 36 9.75 16.86 11.77
CA GLY A 36 8.74 17.89 11.47
C GLY A 36 8.45 18.13 9.98
N MET A 37 9.03 17.30 9.09
CA MET A 37 9.05 17.51 7.64
C MET A 37 7.67 17.34 6.99
N PHE A 38 6.75 16.66 7.65
CA PHE A 38 5.36 16.48 7.23
C PHE A 38 4.43 16.65 8.42
N SER A 39 3.24 17.21 8.19
CA SER A 39 2.16 17.21 9.17
C SER A 39 1.55 15.81 9.33
N TRP A 40 0.83 15.59 10.44
CA TRP A 40 0.13 14.32 10.69
C TRP A 40 -0.90 13.98 9.60
N TRP A 41 -1.60 14.99 9.08
CA TRP A 41 -2.57 14.82 8.00
C TRP A 41 -1.91 14.43 6.68
N GLU A 42 -0.78 15.03 6.33
CA GLU A 42 -0.01 14.66 5.15
C GLU A 42 0.52 13.23 5.27
N THR A 43 0.96 12.81 6.45
CA THR A 43 1.44 11.45 6.69
C THR A 43 0.34 10.41 6.46
N LEU A 44 -0.88 10.67 6.94
CA LEU A 44 -2.04 9.81 6.69
C LEU A 44 -2.39 9.73 5.21
N LEU A 45 -2.39 10.86 4.51
CA LEU A 45 -2.64 10.92 3.06
C LEU A 45 -1.57 10.16 2.27
N VAL A 46 -0.30 10.33 2.62
CA VAL A 46 0.83 9.64 1.98
C VAL A 46 0.77 8.14 2.23
N GLY A 47 0.39 7.71 3.44
CA GLY A 47 0.17 6.30 3.76
C GLY A 47 -0.95 5.70 2.91
N LEU A 48 -2.12 6.35 2.88
CA LEU A 48 -3.26 5.94 2.05
C LEU A 48 -2.93 5.87 0.57
N PHE A 49 -2.26 6.90 0.05
CA PHE A 49 -1.82 6.94 -1.34
C PHE A 49 -0.85 5.80 -1.66
N ASN A 50 0.18 5.59 -0.83
CA ASN A 50 1.14 4.51 -1.03
C ASN A 50 0.48 3.12 -0.96
N GLY A 51 -0.43 2.90 -0.01
CA GLY A 51 -1.15 1.63 0.09
C GLY A 51 -2.06 1.37 -1.11
N ALA A 52 -2.77 2.39 -1.60
CA ALA A 52 -3.59 2.30 -2.81
C ALA A 52 -2.73 2.07 -4.06
N PHE A 53 -1.61 2.77 -4.17
CA PHE A 53 -0.65 2.62 -5.26
C PHE A 53 -0.04 1.22 -5.27
N PHE A 54 0.42 0.74 -4.11
CA PHE A 54 0.95 -0.61 -3.94
C PHE A 54 -0.08 -1.68 -4.31
N TRP A 55 -1.32 -1.55 -3.82
CA TRP A 55 -2.42 -2.45 -4.18
C TRP A 55 -2.68 -2.48 -5.68
N PHE A 56 -2.75 -1.31 -6.31
CA PHE A 56 -3.02 -1.18 -7.75
C PHE A 56 -1.93 -1.85 -8.60
N PHE A 57 -0.66 -1.60 -8.28
CA PHE A 57 0.46 -2.23 -9.00
C PHE A 57 0.51 -3.74 -8.74
N MET A 58 0.40 -4.17 -7.48
CA MET A 58 0.49 -5.59 -7.13
C MET A 58 -0.64 -6.41 -7.76
N SER A 59 -1.86 -5.88 -7.75
CA SER A 59 -3.01 -6.52 -8.40
C SER A 59 -2.87 -6.57 -9.92
N SER A 60 -2.28 -5.54 -10.54
CA SER A 60 -1.99 -5.52 -11.98
C SER A 60 -0.91 -6.54 -12.36
N PHE A 61 0.20 -6.62 -11.62
CA PHE A 61 1.26 -7.62 -11.89
C PHE A 61 0.79 -9.06 -11.72
N ARG A 62 -0.05 -9.33 -10.71
CA ARG A 62 -0.65 -10.67 -10.53
C ARG A 62 -1.55 -11.07 -11.69
N GLN A 63 -2.26 -10.10 -12.29
CA GLN A 63 -3.06 -10.38 -13.49
C GLN A 63 -2.18 -10.89 -14.64
N PHE A 64 -1.01 -10.29 -14.87
CA PHE A 64 -0.07 -10.73 -15.90
C PHE A 64 0.61 -12.05 -15.59
N ARG A 65 0.84 -12.38 -14.30
CA ARG A 65 1.39 -13.68 -13.90
C ARG A 65 0.42 -14.83 -14.14
N ASP A 66 -0.87 -14.58 -13.92
CA ASP A 66 -1.92 -15.59 -14.07
C ASP A 66 -2.48 -15.65 -15.52
N GLU A 67 -2.02 -14.77 -16.41
CA GLU A 67 -2.20 -14.92 -17.85
C GLU A 67 -1.20 -15.96 -18.36
N ASP A 68 -1.73 -17.15 -18.68
CA ASP A 68 -0.97 -18.28 -19.20
C ASP A 68 -0.34 -17.88 -20.55
N VAL A 69 0.93 -17.47 -20.53
CA VAL A 69 1.74 -17.13 -21.71
C VAL A 69 2.24 -18.36 -22.45
N THR A 70 1.77 -19.56 -22.08
CA THR A 70 2.04 -20.76 -22.87
C THR A 70 1.16 -20.76 -24.12
N PRO A 71 1.75 -20.72 -25.34
CA PRO A 71 0.98 -20.93 -26.55
C PRO A 71 0.44 -22.37 -26.55
N GLN A 72 -0.87 -22.52 -26.73
CA GLN A 72 -1.50 -23.79 -27.10
C GLN A 72 -1.44 -23.98 -28.62
#